data_AF-A0A4S1ZHM7-F1
#
_entry.id   AF-A0A4S1ZHM7-F1
#
_cell.length_a   1.000
_cell.length_b   1.000
_cell.length_c   1.000
_cell.angle_alpha   90.00
_cell.angle_beta   90.00
_cell.angle_gamma   90.00
#
_symmetry.space_group_name_H-M   'P 1'
#
loop_
_entity.id
_entity.type
_entity.pdbx_description
1 polymer ?
#
loop_
_entity_poly.entity_id
_entity_poly.type
_entity_poly.pdbx_seq_one_letter_code
_entity_poly.pdbx_strand_id
1 'polypeptide(L)'
;MIIEIYYTKKTNFVIVILNFLCTFAATNQVSLQIQNIMEEKERSYFRVKTECTVELPNGALGKKKIEELILATSYTEAEMLVHEIISSLNRTQFGSVHYEIIKTKISDVLFNDTLAQEQTVKDFCCNFFEEDETSGVGLYMVKVMFLTLDEKSGKEKKTIEDFYVPALSNADANEKINKHLGKTMSDFVIRDTKFDKTEAIYWPLDVHKSKVENFSLS
;
A
#
# COMPACT_ATOMS: atom_id res chain seq x y z
N MET A 1 21.15 -46.27 9.51
CA MET A 1 19.98 -47.18 9.45
C MET A 1 20.18 -48.08 8.26
N ILE A 2 20.43 -49.37 8.49
CA ILE A 2 20.70 -50.37 7.45
C ILE A 2 19.36 -50.77 6.84
N ILE A 3 19.21 -50.64 5.52
CA ILE A 3 17.99 -51.02 4.79
C ILE A 3 18.31 -52.30 4.01
N GLU A 4 17.89 -53.45 4.54
CA GLU A 4 17.79 -54.69 3.76
C GLU A 4 16.58 -54.60 2.82
N ILE A 5 16.83 -54.78 1.52
CA ILE A 5 15.82 -54.71 0.46
C ILE A 5 15.48 -56.14 0.03
N TYR A 6 14.28 -56.62 0.39
CA TYR A 6 13.71 -57.84 -0.18
C TYR A 6 12.93 -57.50 -1.45
N TYR A 7 13.27 -58.17 -2.56
CA TYR A 7 12.64 -57.98 -3.87
C TYR A 7 11.52 -58.99 -4.14
N THR A 8 10.39 -58.53 -4.69
CA THR A 8 9.60 -59.30 -5.67
C THR A 8 8.69 -58.39 -6.52
N LYS A 9 8.59 -58.73 -7.82
CA LYS A 9 7.80 -58.13 -8.92
C LYS A 9 8.18 -56.72 -9.41
N LYS A 10 8.84 -56.75 -10.58
CA LYS A 10 9.48 -55.70 -11.40
C LYS A 10 8.59 -54.52 -11.83
N THR A 11 7.27 -54.57 -11.60
CA THR A 11 6.32 -53.54 -12.07
C THR A 11 5.97 -52.50 -11.00
N ASN A 12 6.05 -52.86 -9.72
CA ASN A 12 5.70 -51.94 -8.62
C ASN A 12 6.85 -50.99 -8.23
N PHE A 13 8.10 -51.32 -8.59
CA PHE A 13 9.28 -50.56 -8.17
C PHE A 13 9.39 -49.19 -8.87
N VAL A 14 9.01 -49.12 -10.15
CA VAL A 14 9.02 -47.85 -10.91
C VAL A 14 7.95 -46.89 -10.37
N ILE A 15 6.79 -47.41 -9.99
CA ILE A 15 5.67 -46.61 -9.46
C ILE A 15 6.00 -46.06 -8.07
N VAL A 16 6.62 -46.86 -7.20
CA VAL A 16 6.98 -46.42 -5.84
C VAL A 16 8.08 -45.36 -5.86
N ILE A 17 9.10 -45.50 -6.72
CA ILE A 17 10.15 -44.49 -6.86
C ILE A 17 9.62 -43.19 -7.49
N LEU A 18 8.75 -43.27 -8.51
CA LEU A 18 8.10 -42.08 -9.08
C LEU A 18 7.22 -41.34 -8.07
N ASN A 19 6.45 -42.07 -7.26
CA ASN A 19 5.61 -41.48 -6.22
C ASN A 19 6.45 -40.84 -5.12
N PHE A 20 7.57 -41.46 -4.72
CA PHE A 20 8.44 -40.89 -3.69
C PHE A 20 9.15 -39.62 -4.19
N LEU A 21 9.62 -39.60 -5.44
CA LEU A 21 10.17 -38.41 -6.08
C LEU A 21 9.13 -37.30 -6.31
N CYS A 22 7.90 -37.64 -6.72
CA CYS A 22 6.81 -36.67 -6.83
C CYS A 22 6.43 -36.07 -5.48
N THR A 23 6.38 -36.89 -4.43
CA THR A 23 6.01 -36.42 -3.08
C THR A 23 7.11 -35.53 -2.49
N PHE A 24 8.39 -35.88 -2.69
CA PHE A 24 9.53 -35.07 -2.26
C PHE A 24 9.66 -33.76 -3.05
N ALA A 25 9.42 -33.79 -4.37
CA ALA A 25 9.38 -32.58 -5.20
C ALA A 25 8.21 -31.67 -4.79
N ALA A 26 7.01 -32.22 -4.58
CA ALA A 26 5.84 -31.46 -4.14
C ALA A 26 6.01 -30.88 -2.73
N THR A 27 6.62 -31.61 -1.79
CA THR A 27 6.91 -31.06 -0.45
C THR A 27 7.98 -29.98 -0.49
N ASN A 28 9.02 -30.08 -1.34
CA ASN A 28 9.99 -28.99 -1.51
C ASN A 28 9.36 -27.78 -2.22
N GLN A 29 8.47 -28.00 -3.18
CA GLN A 29 7.76 -26.93 -3.89
C GLN A 29 6.78 -26.21 -2.97
N VAL A 30 6.09 -26.95 -2.09
CA VAL A 30 5.22 -26.38 -1.05
C VAL A 30 6.05 -25.72 0.06
N SER A 31 7.21 -26.26 0.43
CA SER A 31 8.12 -25.63 1.41
C SER A 31 8.74 -24.34 0.87
N LEU A 32 9.05 -24.28 -0.43
CA LEU A 32 9.49 -23.07 -1.13
C LEU A 32 8.32 -22.09 -1.36
N GLN A 33 7.10 -22.57 -1.61
CA GLN A 33 5.90 -21.72 -1.65
C GLN A 33 5.54 -21.17 -0.27
N ILE A 34 5.83 -21.91 0.80
CA ILE A 34 5.65 -21.49 2.20
C ILE A 34 6.79 -20.57 2.65
N GLN A 35 8.02 -20.71 2.15
CA GLN A 35 9.08 -19.70 2.34
C GLN A 35 8.88 -18.45 1.46
N ASN A 36 8.09 -18.56 0.39
CA ASN A 36 7.53 -17.42 -0.36
C ASN A 36 6.24 -16.87 0.25
N ILE A 37 5.80 -17.38 1.42
CA ILE A 37 4.97 -16.56 2.31
C ILE A 37 5.90 -15.43 2.71
N MET A 38 5.66 -14.31 2.03
CA MET A 38 6.41 -13.08 2.08
C MET A 38 6.93 -12.84 3.49
N GLU A 39 8.23 -12.54 3.62
CA GLU A 39 8.57 -11.48 4.56
C GLU A 39 7.65 -10.32 4.19
N GLU A 40 6.52 -10.18 4.87
CA GLU A 40 5.78 -8.93 4.92
C GLU A 40 6.74 -7.95 5.59
N LYS A 41 7.68 -7.43 4.80
CA LYS A 41 8.56 -6.37 5.24
C LYS A 41 7.62 -5.27 5.69
N GLU A 42 7.71 -4.90 6.96
CA GLU A 42 6.87 -3.88 7.56
C GLU A 42 6.98 -2.60 6.70
N ARG A 43 5.93 -2.31 5.94
CA ARG A 43 5.88 -1.13 5.07
C ARG A 43 5.34 0.03 5.87
N SER A 44 5.80 1.23 5.56
CA SER A 44 5.32 2.46 6.15
C SER A 44 5.09 3.49 5.06
N TYR A 45 4.07 4.33 5.26
CA TYR A 45 3.86 5.48 4.40
C TYR A 45 4.89 6.57 4.73
N PHE A 46 5.69 6.93 3.75
CA PHE A 46 6.58 8.08 3.78
C PHE A 46 5.91 9.20 3.00
N ARG A 47 5.75 10.36 3.63
CA ARG A 47 5.30 11.57 2.96
C ARG A 47 6.49 12.30 2.40
N VAL A 48 6.44 12.58 1.11
CA VAL A 48 7.43 13.36 0.39
C VAL A 48 6.86 14.73 0.12
N LYS A 49 7.57 15.77 0.54
CA LYS A 49 7.22 17.15 0.24
C LYS A 49 8.27 17.71 -0.70
N THR A 50 7.88 18.01 -1.92
CA THR A 50 8.76 18.50 -2.97
C THR A 50 8.45 19.95 -3.28
N GLU A 51 9.46 20.80 -3.31
CA GLU A 51 9.39 22.17 -3.82
C GLU A 51 10.23 22.26 -5.10
N CYS A 52 9.58 22.57 -6.22
CA CYS A 52 10.22 22.73 -7.52
C CYS A 52 9.76 24.01 -8.23
N THR A 53 10.55 24.47 -9.18
CA THR A 53 10.19 25.60 -10.06
C THR A 53 9.43 25.06 -11.26
N VAL A 54 8.27 25.64 -11.53
CA VAL A 54 7.41 25.29 -12.67
C VAL A 54 7.07 26.55 -13.46
N GLU A 55 6.76 26.38 -14.74
CA GLU A 55 6.19 27.44 -15.57
C GLU A 55 4.68 27.54 -15.30
N LEU A 56 4.21 28.73 -14.94
CA LEU A 56 2.81 29.04 -14.72
C LEU A 56 2.10 29.29 -16.06
N PRO A 57 0.75 29.24 -16.12
CA PRO A 57 0.00 29.47 -17.36
C PRO A 57 0.27 30.81 -18.07
N ASN A 58 0.81 31.79 -17.35
CA ASN A 58 1.19 33.10 -17.89
C ASN A 58 2.65 33.17 -18.40
N GLY A 59 3.37 32.04 -18.42
CA GLY A 59 4.77 31.94 -18.82
C GLY A 59 5.79 32.39 -17.75
N ALA A 60 5.33 32.80 -16.56
CA ALA A 60 6.21 33.14 -15.46
C ALA A 60 6.70 31.89 -14.72
N LEU A 61 7.92 31.90 -14.21
CA LEU A 61 8.42 30.84 -13.33
C LEU A 61 7.93 31.06 -11.90
N GLY A 62 7.33 30.03 -11.31
CA GLY A 62 6.82 30.02 -9.96
C GLY A 62 7.27 28.79 -9.19
N LYS A 63 7.18 28.85 -7.85
CA LYS A 63 7.42 27.69 -6.99
C LYS A 63 6.13 26.89 -6.83
N LYS A 64 6.18 25.58 -7.09
CA LYS A 64 5.11 24.64 -6.76
C LYS A 64 5.56 23.75 -5.60
N LYS A 65 4.65 23.53 -4.65
CA LYS A 65 4.81 22.54 -3.58
C LYS A 65 3.92 21.35 -3.93
N ILE A 66 4.49 20.16 -3.87
CA ILE A 66 3.83 18.90 -4.20
C ILE A 66 4.00 17.98 -2.99
N GLU A 67 2.91 17.39 -2.51
CA GLU A 67 2.95 16.36 -1.45
C GLU A 67 2.55 15.00 -2.03
N GLU A 68 3.34 13.97 -1.76
CA GLU A 68 3.13 12.61 -2.26
C GLU A 68 3.30 11.59 -1.12
N LEU A 69 2.61 10.47 -1.20
CA LEU A 69 2.78 9.35 -0.27
C LEU A 69 3.46 8.19 -0.99
N ILE A 70 4.49 7.60 -0.36
CA ILE A 70 5.19 6.41 -0.86
C ILE A 70 5.07 5.31 0.20
N LEU A 71 4.55 4.15 -0.18
CA LEU A 71 4.55 2.98 0.69
C LEU A 71 5.83 2.16 0.50
N ALA A 72 6.80 2.33 1.41
CA ALA A 72 8.10 1.67 1.31
C ALA A 72 8.47 0.95 2.60
N THR A 73 9.50 0.11 2.53
CA THR A 73 10.09 -0.63 3.65
C THR A 73 11.13 0.19 4.41
N SER A 74 11.69 1.24 3.79
CA SER A 74 12.73 2.08 4.39
C SER A 74 12.83 3.47 3.77
N TYR A 75 13.52 4.39 4.45
CA TYR A 75 13.85 5.71 3.90
C TYR A 75 14.68 5.62 2.62
N THR A 76 15.60 4.65 2.53
CA THR A 76 16.44 4.46 1.34
C THR A 76 15.60 4.08 0.12
N GLU A 77 14.64 3.17 0.28
CA GLU A 77 13.72 2.81 -0.81
C GLU A 77 12.82 3.98 -1.21
N ALA A 78 12.29 4.72 -0.23
CA ALA A 78 11.51 5.93 -0.50
C ALA A 78 12.34 6.99 -1.25
N GLU A 79 13.57 7.27 -0.81
CA GLU A 79 14.46 8.24 -1.46
C GLU A 79 14.87 7.82 -2.87
N MET A 80 15.14 6.53 -3.08
CA MET A 80 15.37 6.01 -4.43
C MET A 80 14.19 6.30 -5.35
N LEU A 81 12.95 6.06 -4.90
CA LEU A 81 11.77 6.35 -5.71
C LEU A 81 11.59 7.85 -5.93
N VAL A 82 11.87 8.71 -4.94
CA VAL A 82 11.83 10.17 -5.09
C VAL A 82 12.77 10.65 -6.20
N HIS A 83 14.00 10.14 -6.27
CA HIS A 83 14.92 10.50 -7.35
C HIS A 83 14.38 10.10 -8.73
N GLU A 84 13.77 8.92 -8.84
CA GLU A 84 13.18 8.46 -10.09
C GLU A 84 11.96 9.31 -10.48
N ILE A 85 11.09 9.68 -9.53
CA ILE A 85 9.94 10.58 -9.75
C ILE A 85 10.41 11.96 -10.23
N ILE A 86 11.43 12.53 -9.57
CA ILE A 86 12.01 13.83 -9.94
C ILE A 86 12.54 13.79 -11.37
N SER A 87 13.21 12.68 -11.74
CA SER A 87 13.76 12.47 -13.07
C SER A 87 12.67 12.27 -14.13
N SER A 88 11.72 11.36 -13.87
CA SER A 88 10.67 10.99 -14.83
C SER A 88 9.69 12.12 -15.11
N LEU A 89 9.37 12.92 -14.09
CA LEU A 89 8.50 14.09 -14.21
C LEU A 89 9.27 15.37 -14.56
N ASN A 90 10.57 15.26 -14.87
CA ASN A 90 11.44 16.37 -15.26
C ASN A 90 11.37 17.58 -14.30
N ARG A 91 11.28 17.32 -12.98
CA ARG A 91 11.05 18.38 -11.96
C ARG A 91 12.24 19.34 -11.83
N THR A 92 13.40 18.98 -12.36
CA THR A 92 14.62 19.81 -12.38
C THR A 92 14.71 20.75 -13.58
N GLN A 93 13.72 20.75 -14.48
CA GLN A 93 13.73 21.52 -15.73
C GLN A 93 14.06 23.01 -15.54
N PHE A 94 13.50 23.63 -14.49
CA PHE A 94 13.63 25.07 -14.23
C PHE A 94 14.50 25.39 -13.00
N GLY A 95 15.28 24.42 -12.52
CA GLY A 95 16.24 24.61 -11.43
C GLY A 95 16.33 23.44 -10.47
N SER A 96 16.98 23.69 -9.33
CA SER A 96 17.14 22.69 -8.28
C SER A 96 15.81 22.37 -7.61
N VAL A 97 15.63 21.09 -7.28
CA VAL A 97 14.48 20.60 -6.50
C VAL A 97 14.90 20.43 -5.05
N HIS A 98 14.06 20.87 -4.12
CA HIS A 98 14.21 20.57 -2.70
C HIS A 98 13.12 19.58 -2.29
N TYR A 99 13.48 18.52 -1.56
CA TYR A 99 12.50 17.58 -1.03
C TYR A 99 12.81 17.20 0.41
N GLU A 100 11.76 16.84 1.15
CA GLU A 100 11.80 16.30 2.51
C GLU A 100 11.01 14.99 2.55
N ILE A 101 11.54 13.97 3.23
CA ILE A 101 10.88 12.67 3.43
C ILE A 101 10.54 12.50 4.92
N ILE A 102 9.26 12.28 5.23
CA ILE A 102 8.75 12.16 6.60
C ILE A 102 8.05 10.81 6.74
N LYS A 103 8.54 9.92 7.62
CA LYS A 103 7.80 8.71 7.98
C LYS A 103 6.53 9.08 8.75
N THR A 104 5.38 8.56 8.31
CA THR A 104 4.06 8.88 8.88
C THR A 104 3.52 7.73 9.73
N LYS A 105 2.48 8.01 10.53
CA LYS A 105 1.71 7.01 11.30
C LYS A 105 0.34 6.77 10.65
N ILE A 106 0.36 6.45 9.36
CA ILE A 106 -0.84 6.12 8.60
C ILE A 106 -1.12 4.63 8.76
N SER A 107 -2.34 4.26 9.17
CA SER A 107 -2.74 2.86 9.27
C SER A 107 -2.90 2.24 7.88
N ASP A 108 -3.73 2.85 7.04
CA ASP A 108 -3.86 2.47 5.64
C ASP A 108 -4.35 3.64 4.77
N VAL A 109 -4.06 3.54 3.47
CA VAL A 109 -4.63 4.37 2.42
C VAL A 109 -5.54 3.47 1.58
N LEU A 110 -6.84 3.75 1.55
CA LEU A 110 -7.82 2.96 0.82
C LEU A 110 -7.70 3.20 -0.70
N PHE A 111 -8.05 2.17 -1.47
CA PHE A 111 -8.23 2.28 -2.92
C PHE A 111 -9.72 2.34 -3.27
N ASN A 112 -10.05 3.15 -4.27
CA ASN A 112 -11.34 3.18 -4.95
C ASN A 112 -11.20 3.86 -6.32
N ASP A 113 -12.32 4.01 -7.01
CA ASP A 113 -12.47 4.61 -8.34
C ASP A 113 -12.21 6.12 -8.42
N THR A 114 -12.02 6.81 -7.29
CA THR A 114 -11.59 8.22 -7.26
C THR A 114 -10.10 8.37 -7.64
N LEU A 115 -9.32 7.28 -7.61
CA LEU A 115 -7.92 7.29 -8.02
C LEU A 115 -7.77 6.86 -9.47
N ALA A 116 -7.17 7.73 -10.29
CA ALA A 116 -6.61 7.36 -11.58
C ALA A 116 -5.24 6.68 -11.41
N GLN A 117 -4.83 5.93 -12.43
CA GLN A 117 -3.59 5.14 -12.41
C GLN A 117 -2.71 5.53 -13.59
N GLU A 118 -1.45 5.86 -13.33
CA GLU A 118 -0.45 6.19 -14.37
C GLU A 118 0.76 5.25 -14.32
N GLN A 119 1.60 5.36 -15.35
CA GLN A 119 2.86 4.69 -15.60
C GLN A 119 3.63 4.32 -14.33
N THR A 120 3.99 3.05 -14.25
CA THR A 120 4.81 2.49 -13.18
C THR A 120 6.18 3.14 -13.16
N VAL A 121 6.59 3.65 -11.99
CA VAL A 121 7.96 4.08 -11.74
C VAL A 121 8.64 3.00 -10.90
N LYS A 122 9.57 2.24 -11.50
CA LYS A 122 10.44 1.27 -10.80
C LYS A 122 9.69 0.31 -9.86
N ASP A 123 8.68 -0.37 -10.40
CA ASP A 123 7.80 -1.31 -9.69
C ASP A 123 6.83 -0.69 -8.66
N PHE A 124 6.62 0.63 -8.74
CA PHE A 124 5.54 1.31 -8.04
C PHE A 124 4.49 1.82 -9.02
N CYS A 125 3.21 1.59 -8.71
CA CYS A 125 2.10 2.20 -9.43
C CYS A 125 1.79 3.58 -8.84
N CYS A 126 1.70 4.59 -9.72
CA CYS A 126 1.27 5.93 -9.36
C CYS A 126 -0.27 5.97 -9.34
N ASN A 127 -0.84 6.26 -8.18
CA ASN A 127 -2.27 6.49 -7.99
C ASN A 127 -2.48 7.97 -7.69
N PHE A 128 -3.25 8.68 -8.52
CA PHE A 128 -3.37 10.14 -8.45
C PHE A 128 -4.82 10.60 -8.65
N PHE A 129 -5.07 11.88 -8.40
CA PHE A 129 -6.36 12.52 -8.64
C PHE A 129 -6.32 13.30 -9.96
N GLU A 130 -7.33 13.14 -10.82
CA GLU A 130 -7.41 13.90 -12.08
C GLU A 130 -7.87 15.34 -11.82
N GLU A 131 -8.68 15.52 -10.78
CA GLU A 131 -9.19 16.81 -10.36
C GLU A 131 -8.15 17.61 -9.58
N ASP A 132 -8.24 18.92 -9.69
CA ASP A 132 -7.43 19.82 -8.89
C ASP A 132 -7.90 19.88 -7.43
N GLU A 133 -7.03 20.43 -6.55
CA GLU A 133 -7.32 20.60 -5.13
C GLU A 133 -8.54 21.50 -4.82
N THR A 134 -8.97 22.33 -5.78
CA THR A 134 -10.10 23.27 -5.59
C THR A 134 -11.45 22.60 -5.80
N SER A 135 -11.48 21.43 -6.45
CA SER A 135 -12.69 20.62 -6.65
C SER A 135 -13.24 20.03 -5.33
N GLY A 136 -12.39 19.88 -4.32
CA GLY A 136 -12.70 19.12 -3.10
C GLY A 136 -12.56 17.60 -3.25
N VAL A 137 -12.32 17.11 -4.47
CA VAL A 137 -11.92 15.72 -4.70
C VAL A 137 -10.46 15.56 -4.32
N GLY A 138 -10.15 14.54 -3.54
CA GLY A 138 -8.79 14.32 -3.07
C GLY A 138 -8.70 13.30 -1.95
N LEU A 139 -7.59 13.33 -1.23
CA LEU A 139 -7.33 12.43 -0.12
C LEU A 139 -7.84 13.02 1.18
N TYR A 140 -8.60 12.26 1.95
CA TYR A 140 -9.10 12.67 3.27
C TYR A 140 -8.52 11.80 4.36
N MET A 141 -7.91 12.41 5.37
CA MET A 141 -7.55 11.74 6.62
C MET A 141 -8.78 11.65 7.51
N VAL A 142 -9.18 10.41 7.82
CA VAL A 142 -10.27 10.08 8.74
C VAL A 142 -9.67 9.43 9.99
N LYS A 143 -9.78 10.13 11.11
CA LYS A 143 -9.32 9.66 12.42
C LYS A 143 -10.40 8.79 13.04
N VAL A 144 -10.14 7.50 13.16
CA VAL A 144 -11.07 6.51 13.71
C VAL A 144 -10.58 6.06 15.09
N MET A 145 -11.51 6.00 16.04
CA MET A 145 -11.29 5.45 17.37
C MET A 145 -11.98 4.10 17.47
N PHE A 146 -11.21 3.03 17.59
CA PHE A 146 -11.71 1.70 17.91
C PHE A 146 -11.89 1.55 19.42
N LEU A 147 -13.03 0.96 19.81
CA LEU A 147 -13.37 0.64 21.19
C LEU A 147 -13.29 -0.87 21.35
N THR A 148 -12.39 -1.32 22.22
CA THR A 148 -12.24 -2.75 22.54
C THR A 148 -12.37 -2.95 24.04
N LEU A 149 -13.02 -4.03 24.45
CA LEU A 149 -13.06 -4.43 25.86
C LEU A 149 -11.85 -5.30 26.17
N ASP A 150 -11.09 -4.92 27.18
CA ASP A 150 -10.03 -5.77 27.72
C ASP A 150 -10.67 -6.88 28.56
N GLU A 151 -10.64 -8.11 28.03
CA GLU A 151 -11.23 -9.31 28.66
C GLU A 151 -10.70 -9.58 30.07
N LYS A 152 -9.51 -9.07 30.43
CA LYS A 152 -8.92 -9.29 31.76
C LYS A 152 -9.34 -8.25 32.79
N SER A 153 -9.60 -7.01 32.37
CA SER A 153 -9.87 -5.89 33.28
C SER A 153 -11.28 -5.33 33.20
N GLY A 154 -12.05 -5.70 32.17
CA GLY A 154 -13.37 -5.14 31.87
C GLY A 154 -13.34 -3.66 31.50
N LYS A 155 -12.15 -3.07 31.32
CA LYS A 155 -11.98 -1.65 30.97
C LYS A 155 -11.92 -1.49 29.46
N GLU A 156 -12.52 -0.40 28.98
CA GLU A 156 -12.45 -0.02 27.57
C GLU A 156 -11.03 0.44 27.21
N LYS A 157 -10.44 -0.22 26.21
CA LYS A 157 -9.23 0.21 25.53
C LYS A 157 -9.61 0.95 24.25
N LYS A 158 -9.04 2.15 24.09
CA LYS A 158 -9.25 3.02 22.94
C LYS A 158 -8.00 3.02 22.09
N THR A 159 -8.13 2.63 20.82
CA THR A 159 -7.05 2.70 19.84
C THR A 159 -7.45 3.73 18.78
N ILE A 160 -6.55 4.67 18.47
CA ILE A 160 -6.80 5.71 17.45
C ILE A 160 -5.93 5.39 16.25
N GLU A 161 -6.57 5.35 15.09
CA GLU A 161 -5.96 5.04 13.80
C GLU A 161 -6.37 6.08 12.77
N ASP A 162 -5.43 6.45 11.91
CA ASP A 162 -5.65 7.44 10.84
C ASP A 162 -5.69 6.72 9.50
N PHE A 163 -6.88 6.68 8.90
CA PHE A 163 -7.11 6.12 7.57
C PHE A 163 -7.15 7.25 6.55
N TYR A 164 -6.62 6.99 5.36
CA TYR A 164 -6.62 7.94 4.27
C TYR A 164 -7.50 7.42 3.15
N VAL A 165 -8.48 8.23 2.75
CA VAL A 165 -9.55 7.79 1.86
C VAL A 165 -9.67 8.75 0.68
N PRO A 166 -9.50 8.27 -0.56
CA PRO A 166 -9.85 9.04 -1.75
C PRO A 166 -11.36 9.31 -1.76
N ALA A 167 -11.75 10.57 -1.74
CA ALA A 167 -13.16 10.96 -1.61
C ALA A 167 -13.47 12.30 -2.29
N LEU A 168 -14.75 12.53 -2.53
CA LEU A 168 -15.27 13.76 -3.15
C LEU A 168 -15.56 14.86 -2.11
N SER A 169 -15.75 14.47 -0.84
CA SER A 169 -16.05 15.38 0.27
C SER A 169 -15.81 14.72 1.62
N ASN A 170 -15.85 15.49 2.71
CA ASN A 170 -15.79 14.94 4.08
C ASN A 170 -16.92 13.92 4.36
N ALA A 171 -18.12 14.15 3.80
CA ALA A 171 -19.25 13.25 3.99
C ALA A 171 -19.03 11.91 3.27
N ASP A 172 -18.56 11.96 2.03
CA ASP A 172 -18.20 10.78 1.23
C ASP A 172 -17.07 9.97 1.90
N ALA A 173 -16.03 10.65 2.41
CA ALA A 173 -14.96 10.00 3.16
C ALA A 173 -15.47 9.22 4.38
N ASN A 174 -16.39 9.82 5.14
CA ASN A 174 -17.00 9.18 6.31
C ASN A 174 -17.86 7.97 5.92
N GLU A 175 -18.65 8.08 4.85
CA GLU A 175 -19.46 6.98 4.34
C GLU A 175 -18.58 5.80 3.88
N LYS A 176 -17.51 6.08 3.14
CA LYS A 176 -16.54 5.07 2.69
C LYS A 176 -15.86 4.36 3.86
N ILE A 177 -15.46 5.08 4.91
CA ILE A 177 -14.94 4.47 6.14
C ILE A 177 -15.99 3.62 6.83
N ASN A 178 -17.23 4.10 6.94
CA ASN A 178 -18.32 3.31 7.54
C ASN A 178 -18.57 2.01 6.77
N LYS A 179 -18.51 2.04 5.43
CA LYS A 179 -18.63 0.82 4.60
C LYS A 179 -17.42 -0.10 4.77
N HIS A 180 -16.21 0.45 4.81
CA HIS A 180 -14.98 -0.31 4.94
C HIS A 180 -14.89 -1.02 6.31
N LEU A 181 -15.12 -0.28 7.39
CA LEU A 181 -15.03 -0.78 8.76
C LEU A 181 -16.30 -1.46 9.27
N GLY A 182 -17.46 -1.16 8.69
CA GLY A 182 -18.73 -1.82 9.06
C GLY A 182 -18.77 -3.31 8.71
N LYS A 183 -17.83 -3.79 7.89
CA LYS A 183 -17.60 -5.23 7.65
C LYS A 183 -16.87 -5.90 8.81
N THR A 184 -16.24 -5.12 9.69
CA THR A 184 -15.49 -5.59 10.85
C THR A 184 -16.41 -5.65 12.06
N MET A 185 -16.25 -6.67 12.92
CA MET A 185 -17.01 -6.84 14.16
C MET A 185 -16.58 -5.87 15.28
N SER A 186 -15.84 -4.80 14.96
CA SER A 186 -15.26 -3.88 15.94
C SER A 186 -16.10 -2.62 16.05
N ASP A 187 -16.40 -2.21 17.29
CA ASP A 187 -17.02 -0.92 17.54
C ASP A 187 -16.04 0.21 17.25
N PHE A 188 -16.46 1.19 16.45
CA PHE A 188 -15.63 2.34 16.09
C PHE A 188 -16.42 3.64 16.07
N VAL A 189 -15.69 4.76 16.26
CA VAL A 189 -16.23 6.11 16.18
C VAL A 189 -15.30 6.97 15.33
N ILE A 190 -15.84 7.60 14.28
CA ILE A 190 -15.12 8.62 13.52
C ILE A 190 -15.01 9.88 14.36
N ARG A 191 -13.78 10.38 14.57
CA ARG A 191 -13.48 11.51 15.47
C ARG A 191 -13.24 12.81 14.73
N ASP A 192 -12.61 12.73 13.57
CA ASP A 192 -12.17 13.88 12.80
C ASP A 192 -11.96 13.47 11.34
N THR A 193 -12.26 14.38 10.42
CA THR A 193 -12.09 14.17 8.98
C THR A 193 -11.52 15.45 8.37
N LYS A 194 -10.38 15.33 7.70
CA LYS A 194 -9.65 16.48 7.15
C LYS A 194 -9.16 16.18 5.75
N PHE A 195 -9.28 17.18 4.88
CA PHE A 195 -8.64 17.16 3.57
C PHE A 195 -7.11 17.14 3.74
N ASP A 196 -6.46 16.26 2.98
CA ASP A 196 -5.02 16.12 2.91
C ASP A 196 -4.51 16.55 1.54
N LYS A 197 -3.36 17.23 1.51
CA LYS A 197 -2.80 17.85 0.30
C LYS A 197 -2.04 16.87 -0.60
N THR A 198 -2.05 15.58 -0.28
CA THR A 198 -1.36 14.56 -1.08
C THR A 198 -1.97 14.52 -2.49
N GLU A 199 -1.16 14.80 -3.51
CA GLU A 199 -1.54 14.78 -4.93
C GLU A 199 -1.47 13.36 -5.52
N ALA A 200 -0.54 12.53 -5.04
CA ALA A 200 -0.35 11.17 -5.54
C ALA A 200 0.15 10.19 -4.47
N ILE A 201 -0.17 8.91 -4.66
CA ILE A 201 0.18 7.79 -3.80
C ILE A 201 0.90 6.73 -4.65
N TYR A 202 2.10 6.38 -4.24
CA TYR A 202 2.93 5.35 -4.86
C TYR A 202 2.88 4.07 -4.03
N TRP A 203 2.28 3.03 -4.61
CA TRP A 203 2.25 1.69 -4.02
C TRP A 203 3.13 0.73 -4.81
N PRO A 204 3.85 -0.18 -4.14
CA PRO A 204 4.44 -1.34 -4.80
C PRO A 204 3.38 -2.10 -5.63
N LEU A 205 3.77 -2.64 -6.79
CA LEU A 205 2.84 -3.29 -7.72
C LEU A 205 2.01 -4.42 -7.09
N ASP A 206 2.59 -5.18 -6.16
CA ASP A 206 1.88 -6.25 -5.42
C ASP A 206 0.78 -5.68 -4.52
N VAL A 207 1.09 -4.59 -3.80
CA VAL A 207 0.11 -3.90 -2.94
C VAL A 207 -1.00 -3.29 -3.78
N HIS A 208 -0.63 -2.63 -4.89
CA HIS A 208 -1.60 -2.03 -5.81
C HIS A 208 -2.60 -3.07 -6.32
N LYS A 209 -2.10 -4.20 -6.84
CA LYS A 209 -2.95 -5.30 -7.34
C LYS A 209 -3.89 -5.82 -6.26
N SER A 210 -3.36 -6.09 -5.06
CA SER A 210 -4.17 -6.56 -3.93
C SER A 210 -5.27 -5.55 -3.56
N LYS A 211 -4.97 -4.25 -3.54
CA LYS A 211 -5.96 -3.21 -3.24
C LYS A 211 -7.05 -3.11 -4.32
N VAL A 212 -6.69 -3.19 -5.60
CA VAL A 212 -7.64 -3.18 -6.73
C VAL A 212 -8.54 -4.43 -6.71
N GLU A 213 -7.97 -5.60 -6.48
CA GLU A 213 -8.70 -6.87 -6.36
C GLU A 213 -9.69 -6.84 -5.20
N ASN A 214 -9.23 -6.40 -4.02
CA ASN A 214 -10.08 -6.28 -2.83
C ASN A 214 -11.25 -5.31 -3.04
N PHE A 215 -11.02 -4.18 -3.73
CA PHE A 215 -12.09 -3.25 -4.08
C PHE A 215 -13.11 -3.86 -5.05
N SER A 216 -12.64 -4.60 -6.05
CA SER A 216 -13.50 -5.25 -7.05
C SER A 216 -14.41 -6.33 -6.47
N LEU A 217 -14.02 -6.92 -5.33
CA LEU A 217 -14.78 -7.94 -4.61
C LEU A 217 -15.73 -7.35 -3.53
N SER A 218 -15.72 -6.03 -3.31
CA SER A 218 -16.29 -5.36 -2.13
C SER A 218 -17.67 -4.75 -2.30
#